data_AF-A0A359CPP1-F1
#
_entry.id   AF-A0A359CPP1-F1
#
_cell.length_a   1.000
_cell.length_b   1.000
_cell.length_c   1.000
_cell.angle_alpha   90.00
_cell.angle_beta   90.00
_cell.angle_gamma   90.00
#
_symmetry.space_group_name_H-M   'P 1'
#
loop_
_entity.id
_entity.type
_entity.pdbx_description
1 polymer ?
#
loop_
_entity_poly.entity_id
_entity_poly.type
_entity_poly.pdbx_seq_one_letter_code
_entity_poly.pdbx_strand_id
1 'polypeptide(L)'
;HRFLGAMGPKGQVSFYDELTSNIANRYIIKGRPGTGKSTLMKKVGAAALISGYNVEYYHCSFDPDSIDMIIIPEISSAILDGTAPHVVEPQVRDNVIDMFSCINTDLVKEDEEPILSIWAEYKGQIEMARGKLAYIYELREELKRYYRKATDSNMVNALRIRIENTLIQMK
;
A
#
# COMPACT_ATOMS: atom_id res chain seq x y z
N HIS A 1 -1.62 11.49 -4.72
CA HIS A 1 -0.59 10.46 -4.44
C HIS A 1 -0.66 10.07 -2.98
N ARG A 2 -0.76 8.77 -2.69
CA ARG A 2 -0.96 8.15 -1.36
C ARG A 2 -0.22 6.80 -1.33
N PHE A 3 -0.24 6.13 -0.18
CA PHE A 3 0.19 4.73 -0.05
C PHE A 3 -1.01 3.88 0.40
N LEU A 4 -1.10 2.64 -0.10
CA LEU A 4 -2.19 1.72 0.26
C LEU A 4 -1.97 1.01 1.61
N GLY A 5 -0.72 0.96 2.04
CA GLY A 5 -0.26 0.09 3.11
C GLY A 5 1.21 0.32 3.43
N ALA A 6 1.69 -0.40 4.44
CA ALA A 6 3.08 -0.35 4.87
C ALA A 6 3.46 -1.61 5.65
N MET A 7 4.77 -1.82 5.84
CA MET A 7 5.28 -2.84 6.74
C MET A 7 5.37 -2.27 8.17
N GLY A 8 4.55 -2.81 9.06
CA GLY A 8 4.56 -2.49 10.49
C GLY A 8 5.25 -3.57 11.33
N PRO A 9 5.42 -3.34 12.65
CA PRO A 9 6.03 -4.30 13.57
C PRO A 9 5.22 -5.60 13.70
N LYS A 10 3.91 -5.55 13.40
CA LYS A 10 3.02 -6.72 13.39
C LYS A 10 2.95 -7.43 12.04
N GLY A 11 3.68 -6.94 11.04
CA GLY A 11 3.63 -7.42 9.66
C GLY A 11 3.10 -6.37 8.69
N GLN A 12 2.84 -6.80 7.45
CA GLN A 12 2.29 -5.95 6.40
C GLN A 12 0.83 -5.61 6.70
N VAL A 13 0.46 -4.35 6.47
CA VAL A 13 -0.92 -3.86 6.56
C VAL A 13 -1.28 -3.22 5.23
N SER A 14 -2.48 -3.52 4.72
CA SER A 14 -3.05 -2.94 3.50
C SER A 14 -4.49 -2.54 3.80
N PHE A 15 -4.94 -1.43 3.23
CA PHE A 15 -6.31 -0.90 3.39
C PHE A 15 -7.11 -0.94 2.08
N TYR A 16 -6.78 -1.88 1.18
CA TYR A 16 -7.39 -1.92 -0.15
C TYR A 16 -8.91 -2.11 -0.09
N ASP A 17 -9.42 -2.94 0.83
CA ASP A 17 -10.86 -3.20 0.96
C ASP A 17 -11.59 -1.97 1.48
N GLU A 18 -11.03 -1.26 2.47
CA GLU A 18 -11.60 -0.03 2.99
C GLU A 18 -11.61 1.08 1.93
N LEU A 19 -10.48 1.26 1.24
CA LEU A 19 -10.30 2.26 0.19
C LEU A 19 -11.17 2.00 -1.06
N THR A 20 -11.56 0.74 -1.29
CA THR A 20 -12.38 0.34 -2.45
C THR A 20 -13.78 -0.13 -2.08
N SER A 21 -14.20 0.07 -0.82
CA SER A 21 -15.48 -0.42 -0.30
C SER A 21 -16.69 0.13 -1.09
N ASN A 22 -16.63 1.41 -1.46
CA ASN A 22 -17.65 2.13 -2.22
C ASN A 22 -17.40 2.18 -3.74
N ILE A 23 -16.41 1.43 -4.23
CA ILE A 23 -16.08 1.37 -5.65
C ILE A 23 -16.85 0.24 -6.32
N ALA A 24 -17.57 0.57 -7.39
CA ALA A 24 -18.43 -0.36 -8.12
C ALA A 24 -17.62 -1.33 -8.99
N ASN A 25 -16.61 -0.80 -9.71
CA ASN A 25 -15.80 -1.58 -10.64
C ASN A 25 -14.37 -1.72 -10.12
N ARG A 26 -13.97 -2.93 -9.75
CA ARG A 26 -12.59 -3.22 -9.35
C ARG A 26 -11.93 -4.13 -10.38
N TYR A 27 -10.73 -3.75 -10.80
CA TYR A 27 -9.90 -4.51 -11.74
C TYR A 27 -8.65 -4.98 -11.01
N ILE A 28 -8.53 -6.29 -10.79
CA ILE A 28 -7.36 -6.90 -10.17
C ILE A 28 -6.42 -7.35 -11.28
N ILE A 29 -5.30 -6.66 -11.43
CA ILE A 29 -4.26 -7.06 -12.38
C ILE A 29 -3.34 -8.08 -11.70
N LYS A 30 -3.16 -9.24 -12.33
CA LYS A 30 -2.25 -10.30 -11.87
C LYS A 30 -1.12 -10.46 -12.88
N GLY A 31 0.10 -10.66 -12.39
CA GLY A 31 1.25 -10.91 -13.26
C GLY A 31 2.55 -10.81 -12.50
N ARG A 32 3.64 -11.37 -13.03
CA ARG A 32 4.97 -11.27 -12.38
C ARG A 32 5.50 -9.85 -12.27
N PRO A 33 6.51 -9.62 -11.40
CA PRO A 33 7.37 -8.45 -11.52
C PRO A 33 7.84 -8.26 -12.96
N GLY A 34 7.84 -7.03 -13.47
CA GLY A 34 8.26 -6.73 -14.85
C GLY A 34 7.19 -6.91 -15.93
N THR A 35 6.01 -7.46 -15.64
CA THR A 35 4.90 -7.62 -16.62
C THR A 35 4.17 -6.32 -16.99
N GLY A 36 4.65 -5.17 -16.50
CA GLY A 36 4.12 -3.86 -16.88
C GLY A 36 2.89 -3.38 -16.10
N LYS A 37 2.54 -4.01 -14.97
CA LYS A 37 1.40 -3.64 -14.11
C LYS A 37 1.38 -2.15 -13.71
N SER A 38 2.44 -1.67 -13.07
CA SER A 38 2.60 -0.25 -12.69
C SER A 38 2.55 0.66 -13.92
N THR A 39 3.18 0.27 -15.03
CA THR A 39 3.13 1.01 -16.29
C THR A 39 1.72 1.12 -16.85
N LEU A 40 0.93 0.04 -16.84
CA LEU A 40 -0.47 0.02 -17.24
C LEU A 40 -1.28 1.02 -16.40
N MET A 41 -1.18 0.94 -15.07
CA MET A 41 -1.90 1.84 -14.17
C MET A 41 -1.50 3.31 -14.36
N LYS A 42 -0.20 3.60 -14.56
CA LYS A 42 0.27 4.96 -14.89
C LYS A 42 -0.35 5.46 -16.19
N LYS A 43 -0.39 4.64 -17.25
CA LYS A 43 -1.00 5.00 -18.54
C LYS A 43 -2.51 5.23 -18.42
N VAL A 44 -3.23 4.36 -17.73
CA VAL A 44 -4.68 4.53 -17.49
C VAL A 44 -4.96 5.80 -16.71
N GLY A 45 -4.23 6.03 -15.61
CA GLY A 45 -4.39 7.25 -14.82
C GLY A 45 -4.07 8.52 -15.63
N ALA A 46 -3.01 8.51 -16.44
CA ALA A 46 -2.68 9.65 -17.31
C ALA A 46 -3.79 9.93 -18.34
N ALA A 47 -4.36 8.89 -18.96
CA ALA A 47 -5.47 9.03 -19.89
C ALA A 47 -6.73 9.59 -19.20
N ALA A 48 -7.01 9.16 -17.96
CA ALA A 48 -8.12 9.68 -17.17
C ALA A 48 -7.94 11.16 -16.82
N LEU A 49 -6.73 11.57 -16.42
CA LEU A 49 -6.40 12.99 -16.17
C LEU A 49 -6.58 13.85 -17.43
N ILE A 50 -6.10 13.38 -18.59
CA ILE A 50 -6.29 14.07 -19.89
C ILE A 50 -7.78 14.20 -20.22
N SER A 51 -8.59 13.23 -19.84
CA SER A 51 -10.03 13.22 -20.04
C SER A 51 -10.81 14.07 -19.02
N GLY A 52 -10.11 14.75 -18.09
CA GLY A 52 -10.71 15.65 -17.11
C GLY A 52 -11.19 14.97 -15.81
N TYR A 53 -10.85 13.70 -15.58
CA TYR A 53 -11.16 13.00 -14.33
C TYR A 53 -10.08 13.22 -13.27
N ASN A 54 -10.46 13.18 -11.99
CA ASN A 54 -9.49 13.07 -10.91
C ASN A 54 -8.99 11.63 -10.76
N VAL A 55 -7.71 11.49 -10.40
CA VAL A 55 -7.09 10.19 -10.19
C VAL A 55 -6.34 10.16 -8.87
N GLU A 56 -6.66 9.16 -8.05
CA GLU A 56 -5.91 8.86 -6.84
C GLU A 56 -4.88 7.77 -7.12
N TYR A 57 -3.60 8.13 -7.03
CA TYR A 57 -2.50 7.18 -7.17
C TYR A 57 -2.05 6.65 -5.81
N TYR A 58 -1.91 5.33 -5.70
CA TYR A 58 -1.39 4.62 -4.53
C TYR A 58 -0.08 3.93 -4.89
N HIS A 59 0.99 4.39 -4.25
CA HIS A 59 2.35 3.91 -4.48
C HIS A 59 2.65 2.66 -3.65
N CYS A 60 3.56 1.83 -4.16
CA CYS A 60 4.10 0.71 -3.41
C CYS A 60 4.92 1.23 -2.22
N SER A 61 4.72 0.63 -1.04
CA SER A 61 5.48 0.99 0.15
C SER A 61 6.95 0.55 0.10
N PHE A 62 7.29 -0.35 -0.83
CA PHE A 62 8.65 -0.87 -1.00
C PHE A 62 9.39 -0.18 -2.15
N ASP A 63 8.67 0.14 -3.25
CA ASP A 63 9.18 0.88 -4.41
C ASP A 63 8.29 2.10 -4.69
N PRO A 64 8.67 3.30 -4.22
CA PRO A 64 7.86 4.51 -4.41
C PRO A 64 7.60 4.88 -5.87
N ASP A 65 8.42 4.41 -6.82
CA ASP A 65 8.18 4.66 -8.24
C ASP A 65 7.17 3.68 -8.82
N SER A 66 6.87 2.57 -8.13
CA SER A 66 5.81 1.64 -8.51
C SER A 66 4.44 2.12 -8.02
N ILE A 67 3.43 2.02 -8.89
CA ILE A 67 2.02 2.17 -8.54
C ILE A 67 1.48 0.78 -8.29
N ASP A 68 0.76 0.60 -7.19
CA ASP A 68 0.08 -0.64 -6.83
C ASP A 68 -1.44 -0.52 -6.99
N MET A 69 -1.99 0.71 -6.93
CA MET A 69 -3.42 0.93 -7.17
C MET A 69 -3.69 2.34 -7.70
N ILE A 70 -4.74 2.46 -8.52
CA ILE A 70 -5.36 3.75 -8.84
C ILE A 70 -6.86 3.70 -8.57
N ILE A 71 -7.44 4.84 -8.19
CA ILE A 71 -8.89 5.03 -8.06
C ILE A 71 -9.29 6.23 -8.92
N ILE A 72 -10.37 6.08 -9.69
CA ILE A 72 -11.02 7.14 -10.47
C ILE A 72 -12.45 7.28 -9.91
N PRO A 73 -12.66 8.14 -8.90
CA PRO A 73 -13.91 8.20 -8.15
C PRO A 73 -15.15 8.46 -9.02
N GLU A 74 -15.04 9.36 -9.99
CA GLU A 74 -16.14 9.85 -10.83
C GLU A 74 -16.79 8.76 -11.68
N ILE A 75 -16.03 7.71 -12.02
CA ILE A 75 -16.53 6.54 -12.76
C ILE A 75 -16.57 5.28 -11.88
N SER A 76 -16.44 5.45 -10.56
CA SER A 76 -16.45 4.38 -9.57
C SER A 76 -15.58 3.18 -9.97
N SER A 77 -14.34 3.45 -10.38
CA SER A 77 -13.40 2.43 -10.86
C SER A 77 -12.09 2.43 -10.09
N ALA A 78 -11.57 1.24 -9.78
CA ALA A 78 -10.24 1.05 -9.23
C ALA A 78 -9.48 -0.04 -9.97
N ILE A 79 -8.18 0.15 -10.16
CA ILE A 79 -7.27 -0.88 -10.68
C ILE A 79 -6.24 -1.15 -9.59
N LEU A 80 -6.02 -2.40 -9.22
CA LEU A 80 -5.12 -2.81 -8.15
C LEU A 80 -4.26 -4.01 -8.54
N ASP A 81 -3.00 -4.02 -8.11
CA ASP A 81 -2.10 -5.15 -8.22
C ASP A 81 -2.48 -6.23 -7.19
N GLY A 82 -2.89 -7.40 -7.69
CA GLY A 82 -3.22 -8.57 -6.87
C GLY A 82 -2.09 -9.59 -6.75
N THR A 83 -0.86 -9.23 -7.13
CA THR A 83 0.30 -10.13 -7.11
C THR A 83 0.96 -10.13 -5.73
N ALA A 84 1.40 -11.29 -5.27
CA ALA A 84 2.20 -11.40 -4.04
C ALA A 84 3.36 -10.36 -4.03
N PRO A 85 3.60 -9.64 -2.90
CA PRO A 85 3.02 -9.86 -1.57
C PRO A 85 1.61 -9.26 -1.36
N HIS A 86 1.07 -8.53 -2.33
CA HIS A 86 -0.25 -7.89 -2.28
C HIS A 86 -1.36 -8.82 -2.77
N VAL A 87 -1.42 -10.05 -2.22
CA VAL A 87 -2.43 -11.03 -2.65
C VAL A 87 -3.81 -10.50 -2.29
N VAL A 88 -4.59 -10.17 -3.33
CA VAL A 88 -6.00 -9.82 -3.19
C VAL A 88 -6.83 -10.96 -3.77
N GLU A 89 -7.62 -11.59 -2.91
CA GLU A 89 -8.58 -12.59 -3.34
C GLU A 89 -9.76 -11.92 -4.04
N PRO A 90 -10.01 -12.22 -5.33
CA PRO A 90 -11.10 -11.61 -6.07
C PRO A 90 -12.46 -11.95 -5.46
N GLN A 91 -13.30 -10.93 -5.29
CA GLN A 91 -14.71 -11.06 -5.01
C GLN A 91 -15.50 -11.21 -6.32
N VAL A 92 -16.77 -11.61 -6.23
CA VAL A 92 -17.66 -11.78 -7.40
C VAL A 92 -17.79 -10.51 -8.25
N ARG A 93 -17.62 -9.33 -7.64
CA ARG A 93 -17.67 -8.03 -8.32
C ARG A 93 -16.38 -7.65 -9.06
N ASP A 94 -15.30 -8.42 -8.87
CA ASP A 94 -13.97 -8.06 -9.36
C ASP A 94 -13.71 -8.62 -10.74
N ASN A 95 -13.07 -7.81 -11.58
CA ASN A 95 -12.61 -8.20 -12.89
C ASN A 95 -11.12 -8.53 -12.79
N VAL A 96 -10.75 -9.79 -13.03
CA VAL A 96 -9.34 -10.20 -13.00
C VAL A 96 -8.75 -10.04 -14.40
N ILE A 97 -7.63 -9.33 -14.48
CA ILE A 97 -6.84 -9.16 -15.70
C ILE A 97 -5.53 -9.91 -15.53
N ASP A 98 -5.32 -10.93 -16.36
CA ASP A 98 -4.07 -11.68 -16.38
C ASP A 98 -3.08 -11.06 -17.37
N MET A 99 -2.04 -10.40 -16.84
CA MET A 99 -0.99 -9.78 -17.64
C MET A 99 -0.10 -10.81 -18.35
N PHE A 100 -0.06 -12.06 -17.90
CA PHE A 100 0.71 -13.11 -18.58
C PHE A 100 0.15 -13.44 -19.95
N SER A 101 -1.17 -13.32 -20.13
CA SER A 101 -1.82 -13.52 -21.43
C SER A 101 -1.29 -12.57 -22.52
N CYS A 102 -0.64 -11.47 -22.13
CA CYS A 102 -0.03 -10.49 -23.03
C CYS A 102 1.46 -10.75 -23.32
N ILE A 103 2.05 -11.83 -22.77
CA ILE A 103 3.48 -12.12 -22.90
C ILE A 103 3.68 -13.24 -23.92
N ASN A 104 4.59 -13.03 -24.86
CA ASN A 104 5.03 -14.09 -25.76
C ASN A 104 6.06 -14.98 -25.06
N THR A 105 5.61 -16.14 -24.57
CA THR A 105 6.45 -17.12 -23.86
C THR A 105 7.46 -17.84 -24.76
N ASP A 106 7.31 -17.77 -26.08
CA ASP A 106 8.32 -18.31 -27.01
C ASP A 106 9.58 -17.41 -27.05
N LEU A 107 9.40 -16.12 -26.77
CA LEU A 107 10.48 -15.13 -26.71
C LEU A 107 11.03 -14.96 -25.30
N VAL A 108 10.13 -14.90 -24.31
CA VAL A 108 10.50 -14.71 -22.90
C VAL A 108 10.60 -16.08 -22.24
N LYS A 109 11.84 -16.55 -22.07
CA LYS A 109 12.15 -17.73 -21.25
C LYS A 109 12.61 -17.30 -19.88
N GLU A 110 12.07 -17.94 -18.86
CA GLU A 110 12.40 -17.62 -17.49
C GLU A 110 13.57 -18.46 -17.02
N ASP A 111 14.51 -17.80 -16.35
CA ASP A 111 15.60 -18.48 -15.65
C ASP A 111 15.14 -18.75 -14.22
N GLU A 112 14.51 -19.91 -14.01
CA GLU A 112 13.83 -20.24 -12.76
C GLU A 112 14.79 -20.28 -11.56
N GLU A 113 15.98 -20.86 -11.72
CA GLU A 113 16.91 -21.04 -10.60
C GLU A 113 17.39 -19.72 -9.98
N PRO A 114 17.92 -18.75 -10.75
CA PRO A 114 18.29 -17.44 -10.20
C PRO A 114 17.11 -16.71 -9.58
N ILE A 115 15.91 -16.81 -10.19
CA ILE A 115 14.71 -16.15 -9.67
C ILE A 115 14.32 -16.73 -8.32
N LEU A 116 14.31 -18.06 -8.17
CA LEU A 116 14.01 -18.73 -6.90
C LEU A 116 15.03 -18.38 -5.82
N SER A 117 16.32 -18.33 -6.17
CA SER A 117 17.40 -17.94 -5.26
C SER A 117 17.21 -16.51 -4.74
N ILE A 118 17.00 -15.54 -5.64
CA ILE A 118 16.73 -14.14 -5.29
C ILE A 118 15.47 -14.03 -4.42
N TRP A 119 14.43 -14.82 -4.74
CA TRP A 119 13.18 -14.78 -3.98
C TRP A 119 13.35 -15.30 -2.54
N ALA A 120 14.19 -16.32 -2.35
CA ALA A 120 14.55 -16.83 -1.03
C ALA A 120 15.33 -15.79 -0.22
N GLU A 121 16.30 -15.13 -0.84
CA GLU A 121 17.06 -14.05 -0.20
C GLU A 121 16.15 -12.87 0.19
N TYR A 122 15.31 -12.42 -0.74
CA TYR A 122 14.32 -11.37 -0.50
C TYR A 122 13.45 -11.68 0.72
N LYS A 123 12.90 -12.89 0.80
CA LYS A 123 12.11 -13.34 1.96
C LYS A 123 12.90 -13.27 3.27
N GLY A 124 14.17 -13.70 3.25
CA GLY A 124 15.05 -13.62 4.41
C GLY A 124 15.26 -12.18 4.89
N GLN A 125 15.47 -11.24 3.96
CA GLN A 125 15.65 -9.82 4.29
C GLN A 125 14.36 -9.19 4.85
N ILE A 126 13.20 -9.51 4.28
CA ILE A 126 11.91 -9.03 4.78
C ILE A 126 11.65 -9.53 6.21
N GLU A 127 11.92 -10.81 6.50
CA GLU A 127 11.73 -11.35 7.84
C GLU A 127 12.70 -10.73 8.85
N MET A 128 13.96 -10.49 8.46
CA MET A 128 14.91 -9.77 9.31
C MET A 128 14.45 -8.34 9.60
N ALA A 129 13.97 -7.61 8.58
CA ALA A 129 13.45 -6.26 8.73
C ALA A 129 12.23 -6.23 9.67
N ARG A 130 11.32 -7.21 9.52
CA ARG A 130 10.18 -7.40 10.41
C ARG A 130 10.62 -7.62 11.85
N GLY A 131 11.59 -8.49 12.09
CA GLY A 131 12.15 -8.73 13.43
C GLY A 131 12.71 -7.47 14.08
N LYS A 132 13.44 -6.65 13.30
CA LYS A 132 13.94 -5.34 13.78
C LYS A 132 12.81 -4.37 14.13
N LEU A 133 11.76 -4.30 13.30
CA LEU A 133 10.59 -3.45 13.57
C LEU A 133 9.85 -3.90 14.84
N ALA A 134 9.68 -5.20 15.02
CA ALA A 134 9.07 -5.76 16.23
C ALA A 134 9.87 -5.40 17.49
N TYR A 135 11.20 -5.53 17.43
CA TYR A 135 12.08 -5.15 18.55
C TYR A 135 12.02 -3.65 18.88
N ILE A 136 12.06 -2.79 17.86
CA ILE A 136 11.89 -1.33 18.03
C ILE A 136 10.54 -1.03 18.68
N TYR A 137 9.48 -1.74 18.30
CA TYR A 137 8.16 -1.58 18.89
C TYR A 137 8.14 -1.95 20.38
N GLU A 138 8.79 -3.06 20.77
CA GLU A 138 8.91 -3.46 22.18
C GLU A 138 9.64 -2.40 23.02
N LEU A 139 10.80 -1.92 22.54
CA LEU A 139 11.55 -0.84 23.18
C LEU A 139 10.71 0.42 23.33
N ARG A 140 9.92 0.76 22.30
CA ARG A 140 9.04 1.93 22.34
C ARG A 140 7.90 1.76 23.35
N GLU A 141 7.33 0.56 23.48
CA GLU A 141 6.33 0.28 24.50
C GLU A 141 6.90 0.34 25.92
N GLU A 142 8.13 -0.12 26.12
CA GLU A 142 8.83 0.04 27.39
C GLU A 142 9.07 1.53 27.71
N LEU A 143 9.58 2.30 26.75
CA LEU A 143 9.81 3.74 26.88
C LEU A 143 8.52 4.49 27.25
N LYS A 144 7.40 4.15 26.60
CA LYS A 144 6.08 4.71 26.92
C LYS A 144 5.64 4.43 28.36
N ARG A 145 6.04 3.31 28.98
CA ARG A 145 5.73 3.04 30.40
C ARG A 145 6.40 4.05 31.31
N TYR A 146 7.65 4.43 31.05
CA TYR A 146 8.34 5.47 31.82
C TYR A 146 7.68 6.83 31.61
N TYR A 147 7.38 7.20 30.35
CA TYR A 147 6.69 8.46 30.07
C TYR A 147 5.31 8.56 30.72
N ARG A 148 4.50 7.49 30.72
CA ARG A 148 3.20 7.49 31.41
C ARG A 148 3.32 7.75 32.90
N LYS A 149 4.38 7.23 33.55
CA LYS A 149 4.64 7.50 34.98
C LYS A 149 5.11 8.93 35.24
N ALA A 150 5.87 9.51 34.31
CA ALA A 150 6.43 10.85 34.42
C ALA A 150 5.51 11.97 33.92
N THR A 151 4.39 11.63 33.27
CA THR A 151 3.49 12.60 32.63
C THR A 151 2.20 12.76 33.45
N ASP A 152 1.93 13.98 33.90
CA ASP A 152 0.62 14.33 34.46
C ASP A 152 -0.40 14.50 33.33
N SER A 153 -1.30 13.51 33.20
CA SER A 153 -2.33 13.50 32.16
C SER A 153 -3.31 14.67 32.28
N ASN A 154 -3.54 15.20 33.48
CA ASN A 154 -4.42 16.35 33.70
C ASN A 154 -3.78 17.63 33.15
N MET A 155 -2.48 17.82 33.40
CA MET A 155 -1.73 18.96 32.86
C MET A 155 -1.66 18.92 31.32
N VAL A 156 -1.40 17.74 30.74
CA VAL A 156 -1.41 17.57 29.29
C VAL A 156 -2.79 17.90 28.71
N ASN A 157 -3.87 17.42 29.34
CA ASN A 157 -5.23 17.71 28.88
C ASN A 157 -5.58 19.19 29.04
N ALA A 158 -5.16 19.84 30.12
CA ALA A 158 -5.35 21.27 30.33
C ALA A 158 -4.62 22.11 29.25
N LEU A 159 -3.40 21.72 28.89
CA LEU A 159 -2.67 22.34 27.79
C LEU A 159 -3.38 22.13 26.44
N ARG A 160 -3.88 20.90 26.19
CA ARG A 160 -4.67 20.59 24.98
C ARG A 160 -5.87 21.52 24.85
N ILE A 161 -6.69 21.64 25.89
CA ILE A 161 -7.87 22.51 25.93
C ILE A 161 -7.47 23.98 25.70
N ARG A 162 -6.37 24.44 26.31
CA ARG A 162 -5.88 25.80 26.11
C ARG A 162 -5.51 26.06 24.64
N ILE A 163 -4.77 25.15 24.02
CA ILE A 163 -4.38 25.26 22.61
C ILE A 163 -5.62 25.22 21.70
N GLU A 164 -6.56 24.30 21.94
CA GLU A 164 -7.82 24.21 21.20
C GLU A 164 -8.60 25.53 21.25
N ASN A 165 -8.75 26.12 22.43
CA ASN A 165 -9.43 27.40 22.61
C ASN A 165 -8.72 28.55 21.87
N THR A 166 -7.38 28.61 21.93
CA THR A 166 -6.61 29.61 21.18
C THR A 166 -6.84 29.47 19.68
N LEU A 167 -6.81 28.25 19.13
CA LEU A 167 -7.02 28.01 17.70
C LEU A 167 -8.45 28.38 17.25
N ILE A 168 -9.46 28.14 18.09
CA ILE A 168 -10.84 28.54 17.80
C ILE A 168 -10.96 30.07 17.75
N GLN A 169 -10.30 30.79 18.66
CA GLN A 169 -10.32 32.26 18.69
C GLN A 169 -9.54 32.93 17.55
N MET A 170 -8.68 32.19 16.85
CA MET A 170 -7.95 32.67 15.67
C MET A 170 -8.73 32.52 14.35
N LYS A 171 -9.88 31.84 14.37
CA LYS A 171 -10.82 31.76 13.25
C LYS A 171 -11.85 32.88 13.33
#